data_AF-A0A3D8R0J6-F1
#
_entry.id   AF-A0A3D8R0J6-F1
#
_cell.length_a   1.000
_cell.length_b   1.000
_cell.length_c   1.000
_cell.angle_alpha   90.00
_cell.angle_beta   90.00
_cell.angle_gamma   90.00
#
_symmetry.space_group_name_H-M   'P 1'
#
loop_
_entity.id
_entity.type
_entity.pdbx_description
1 polymer ?
#
loop_
_entity_poly.entity_id
_entity_poly.type
_entity_poly.pdbx_seq_one_letter_code
_entity_poly.pdbx_strand_id
1 'polypeptide(L)'
;MTTPLTINVDACEDRGRSNGFLSTTFKSNQKGEQRRLHSVAPSEKSHITLVEENSDIPSLKYSGSEKDNQFERQNKSSKKTLIWNHLRQAKRHLGEIIRVIFTNVAPIVEISEAVVSDPNNGFATASSVYIRSVYVLSTEKYDEHHFRPKCCRCIFDTGNHQGNVVSKMFLLERLGYTESDFLKLTETEQASGFGITNQPFVPLGAIRLTWYHDMSTRLFSDMRFLISPYSHTDLIIGAQSIEQYNILGKPNLYCHTNPERKPVRAELERERGQLEHNIAMYEEKEKCKDMLTDDKLSSILKLKKKDQENLEKVKNDLEKLNDEEKESRKRTG
;
A
#
# COMPACT_ATOMS: atom_id res chain seq x y z
N MET A 1 -21.59 -52.13 26.47
CA MET A 1 -20.81 -52.74 25.38
C MET A 1 -20.48 -51.64 24.39
N THR A 2 -19.22 -51.51 23.99
CA THR A 2 -18.71 -50.32 23.30
C THR A 2 -17.85 -50.75 22.11
N THR A 3 -18.25 -50.36 20.91
CA THR A 3 -17.48 -50.51 19.67
C THR A 3 -16.89 -49.17 19.26
N PRO A 4 -15.56 -49.04 19.09
CA PRO A 4 -14.96 -47.83 18.53
C PRO A 4 -15.18 -47.78 17.01
N LEU A 5 -15.40 -46.58 16.47
CA LEU A 5 -15.37 -46.33 15.02
C LEU A 5 -14.00 -45.78 14.63
N THR A 6 -13.22 -46.60 13.92
CA THR A 6 -11.99 -46.17 13.26
C THR A 6 -12.33 -45.36 12.00
N ILE A 7 -11.66 -44.24 11.77
CA ILE A 7 -11.67 -43.53 10.49
C ILE A 7 -10.22 -43.38 10.04
N ASN A 8 -9.94 -43.75 8.79
CA ASN A 8 -8.59 -43.71 8.22
C ASN A 8 -8.13 -42.27 7.94
N VAL A 9 -6.82 -42.07 8.02
CA VAL A 9 -6.13 -40.89 7.49
C VAL A 9 -5.59 -41.26 6.11
N ASP A 10 -6.25 -40.82 5.06
CA ASP A 10 -5.71 -40.87 3.69
C ASP A 10 -5.04 -39.53 3.34
N ALA A 11 -3.84 -39.60 2.78
CA ALA A 11 -3.07 -38.44 2.36
C ALA A 11 -3.53 -37.92 0.99
N CYS A 12 -3.37 -36.63 0.74
CA CYS A 12 -3.52 -36.05 -0.59
C CYS A 12 -2.44 -35.00 -0.82
N GLU A 13 -1.51 -35.29 -1.74
CA GLU A 13 -0.35 -34.45 -2.01
C GLU A 13 -0.63 -33.26 -2.95
N ASP A 14 0.19 -32.22 -2.76
CA ASP A 14 0.50 -31.10 -3.67
C ASP A 14 -0.21 -31.03 -5.04
N ARG A 15 -0.91 -29.90 -5.27
CA ARG A 15 -0.76 -29.12 -6.52
C ARG A 15 -0.78 -27.62 -6.25
N GLY A 16 0.38 -26.99 -6.28
CA GLY A 16 0.52 -25.53 -6.24
C GLY A 16 -0.30 -24.81 -7.33
N ARG A 17 -0.96 -23.70 -6.96
CA ARG A 17 -1.60 -22.75 -7.88
C ARG A 17 -1.25 -21.31 -7.51
N SER A 18 -0.78 -20.55 -8.49
CA SER A 18 -0.47 -19.12 -8.35
C SER A 18 -1.74 -18.27 -8.44
N ASN A 19 -2.10 -17.60 -7.35
CA ASN A 19 -3.23 -16.68 -7.32
C ASN A 19 -2.83 -15.30 -7.86
N GLY A 20 -2.93 -15.12 -9.18
CA GLY A 20 -2.75 -13.83 -9.83
C GLY A 20 -3.82 -12.82 -9.38
N PHE A 21 -3.40 -11.70 -8.79
CA PHE A 21 -4.30 -10.72 -8.20
C PHE A 21 -4.37 -9.45 -9.06
N LEU A 22 -5.59 -9.05 -9.42
CA LEU A 22 -5.95 -7.81 -10.12
C LEU A 22 -5.29 -7.59 -11.51
N SER A 23 -6.05 -7.88 -12.57
CA SER A 23 -5.79 -7.36 -13.92
C SER A 23 -7.07 -6.74 -14.48
N THR A 24 -7.03 -5.43 -14.77
CA THR A 24 -8.15 -4.67 -15.35
C THR A 24 -7.76 -4.15 -16.73
N THR A 25 -8.48 -4.58 -17.76
CA THR A 25 -8.20 -4.21 -19.15
C THR A 25 -8.66 -2.79 -19.47
N PHE A 26 -7.75 -1.82 -19.46
CA PHE A 26 -7.98 -0.55 -20.15
C PHE A 26 -7.68 -0.72 -21.65
N LYS A 27 -8.72 -0.62 -22.49
CA LYS A 27 -8.52 -0.48 -23.94
C LYS A 27 -8.01 0.92 -24.26
N SER A 28 -6.87 0.99 -24.95
CA SER A 28 -6.34 2.20 -25.56
C SER A 28 -7.21 2.69 -26.71
N ASN A 29 -7.14 3.99 -27.04
CA ASN A 29 -7.01 4.37 -28.46
C ASN A 29 -6.28 5.71 -28.66
N GLN A 30 -5.04 5.57 -29.15
CA GLN A 30 -4.29 6.39 -30.12
C GLN A 30 -4.21 7.94 -30.02
N LYS A 31 -3.01 8.43 -30.37
CA LYS A 31 -2.69 9.85 -30.60
C LYS A 31 -3.21 10.33 -31.96
N GLY A 32 -3.44 11.64 -32.09
CA GLY A 32 -3.41 12.34 -33.36
C GLY A 32 -2.76 13.72 -33.18
N GLU A 33 -1.64 13.98 -33.86
CA GLU A 33 -1.01 15.31 -33.90
C GLU A 33 -1.54 16.08 -35.13
N GLN A 34 -1.89 17.37 -34.98
CA GLN A 34 -1.70 18.33 -36.08
C GLN A 34 -1.77 19.83 -35.67
N ARG A 35 -0.72 20.54 -36.09
CA ARG A 35 -0.66 21.92 -36.61
C ARG A 35 -1.33 23.10 -35.87
N ARG A 36 -0.52 24.13 -35.62
CA ARG A 36 -0.94 25.55 -35.50
C ARG A 36 -1.67 26.03 -36.76
N LEU A 37 -2.58 27.00 -36.59
CA LEU A 37 -2.69 28.19 -37.46
C LEU A 37 -3.41 29.34 -36.71
N HIS A 38 -3.37 30.56 -37.26
CA HIS A 38 -3.98 31.77 -36.67
C HIS A 38 -5.35 32.08 -37.30
N SER A 39 -6.26 32.71 -36.55
CA SER A 39 -7.09 33.90 -36.91
C SER A 39 -8.28 34.05 -35.92
N VAL A 40 -8.45 35.22 -35.27
CA VAL A 40 -9.36 36.36 -35.60
C VAL A 40 -10.82 36.17 -35.11
N ALA A 41 -11.32 37.18 -34.41
CA ALA A 41 -12.71 37.34 -33.89
C ALA A 41 -13.52 38.28 -34.85
N PRO A 42 -14.77 38.76 -34.58
CA PRO A 42 -15.62 38.67 -33.38
C PRO A 42 -17.12 38.36 -33.71
N SER A 43 -18.06 38.94 -32.94
CA SER A 43 -19.55 39.01 -33.12
C SER A 43 -20.36 38.02 -32.26
N GLU A 44 -21.51 38.34 -31.64
CA GLU A 44 -22.21 39.60 -31.26
C GLU A 44 -23.35 39.27 -30.24
N LYS A 45 -24.01 40.29 -29.67
CA LYS A 45 -25.32 40.30 -28.94
C LYS A 45 -25.35 39.58 -27.57
N SER A 46 -25.63 40.18 -26.40
CA SER A 46 -26.48 41.30 -25.92
C SER A 46 -27.89 40.91 -25.46
N HIS A 47 -28.19 41.05 -24.15
CA HIS A 47 -29.50 41.51 -23.65
C HIS A 47 -29.44 41.99 -22.19
N ILE A 48 -30.07 43.15 -21.90
CA ILE A 48 -30.15 43.94 -20.65
C ILE A 48 -31.44 44.81 -20.77
N THR A 49 -32.18 45.26 -19.74
CA THR A 49 -32.14 45.06 -18.27
C THR A 49 -33.27 44.06 -17.85
N LEU A 50 -34.07 44.09 -16.76
CA LEU A 50 -34.41 44.97 -15.60
C LEU A 50 -34.42 44.07 -14.32
N VAL A 51 -34.42 44.48 -13.04
CA VAL A 51 -34.84 45.69 -12.27
C VAL A 51 -36.35 45.84 -12.01
N GLU A 52 -36.81 45.28 -10.88
CA GLU A 52 -37.84 45.90 -10.04
C GLU A 52 -37.31 45.98 -8.60
N GLU A 53 -37.65 47.05 -7.89
CA GLU A 53 -37.29 47.27 -6.49
C GLU A 53 -38.43 46.83 -5.58
N ASN A 54 -38.11 46.34 -4.38
CA ASN A 54 -38.99 46.53 -3.22
C ASN A 54 -38.15 46.56 -1.94
N SER A 55 -38.40 47.56 -1.11
CA SER A 55 -37.68 47.83 0.13
C SER A 55 -38.33 47.16 1.33
N ASP A 56 -37.51 46.68 2.26
CA ASP A 56 -37.75 46.98 3.69
C ASP A 56 -36.46 46.83 4.51
N ILE A 57 -36.29 47.68 5.52
CA ILE A 57 -35.05 47.84 6.30
C ILE A 57 -35.36 47.78 7.79
N PRO A 58 -34.59 47.02 8.58
CA PRO A 58 -34.06 47.56 9.84
C PRO A 58 -32.53 47.64 9.83
N SER A 59 -31.99 48.77 10.29
CA SER A 59 -30.56 49.03 10.31
C SER A 59 -29.85 48.37 11.50
N LEU A 60 -28.61 47.89 11.26
CA LEU A 60 -27.65 47.63 12.33
C LEU A 60 -26.37 48.45 12.10
N LYS A 61 -25.80 49.00 13.18
CA LYS A 61 -24.76 50.02 13.13
C LYS A 61 -23.37 49.39 12.99
N TYR A 62 -22.57 49.88 12.04
CA TYR A 62 -21.12 49.73 12.09
C TYR A 62 -20.50 50.77 13.03
N SER A 63 -19.51 50.34 13.81
CA SER A 63 -18.59 51.21 14.54
C SER A 63 -17.16 50.74 14.26
N GLY A 64 -16.44 51.44 13.39
CA GLY A 64 -15.03 51.16 13.10
C GLY A 64 -14.10 51.87 14.09
N SER A 65 -12.91 51.29 14.28
CA SER A 65 -11.76 51.99 14.88
C SER A 65 -10.46 51.39 14.36
N GLU A 66 -9.84 52.06 13.39
CA GLU A 66 -8.46 51.79 12.99
C GLU A 66 -7.49 52.25 14.11
N LYS A 67 -6.41 51.49 14.34
CA LYS A 67 -5.08 52.02 14.72
C LYS A 67 -3.98 51.08 14.24
N ASP A 68 -2.90 51.69 13.76
CA ASP A 68 -1.83 51.02 13.02
C ASP A 68 -0.67 50.47 13.88
N ASN A 69 0.23 49.81 13.16
CA ASN A 69 1.67 49.68 13.38
C ASN A 69 2.21 48.48 14.18
N GLN A 70 2.75 47.54 13.41
CA GLN A 70 4.12 47.03 13.48
C GLN A 70 4.73 46.71 14.86
N PHE A 71 5.17 45.47 15.04
CA PHE A 71 6.60 45.25 15.31
C PHE A 71 7.12 43.91 14.76
N GLU A 72 8.45 43.83 14.73
CA GLU A 72 9.29 42.87 14.01
C GLU A 72 9.41 41.47 14.67
N ARG A 73 9.96 40.52 13.88
CA ARG A 73 10.79 39.35 14.27
C ARG A 73 10.17 37.99 14.66
N GLN A 74 10.62 37.01 13.85
CA GLN A 74 11.08 35.67 14.21
C GLN A 74 10.09 34.65 14.80
N ASN A 75 9.84 33.61 14.00
CA ASN A 75 10.04 32.25 14.50
C ASN A 75 10.68 31.35 13.42
N LYS A 76 12.01 31.18 13.48
CA LYS A 76 12.67 30.09 12.74
C LYS A 76 12.26 28.78 13.38
N SER A 77 11.46 27.96 12.70
CA SER A 77 11.03 26.64 13.18
C SER A 77 12.26 25.75 13.45
N SER A 78 12.68 25.70 14.72
CA SER A 78 13.97 25.10 15.05
C SER A 78 13.92 23.58 14.84
N LYS A 79 14.95 23.03 14.20
CA LYS A 79 15.06 21.57 13.98
C LYS A 79 15.00 20.76 15.29
N LYS A 80 15.25 21.39 16.44
CA LYS A 80 15.13 20.77 17.77
C LYS A 80 13.71 20.26 18.05
N THR A 81 12.66 20.93 17.57
CA THR A 81 11.26 20.51 17.85
C THR A 81 10.91 19.21 17.12
N LEU A 82 11.37 19.05 15.88
CA LEU A 82 11.23 17.82 15.10
C LEU A 82 12.01 16.66 15.76
N ILE A 83 13.26 16.91 16.18
CA ILE A 83 14.10 15.94 16.87
C ILE A 83 13.48 15.50 18.21
N TRP A 84 12.88 16.42 18.98
CA TRP A 84 12.18 16.10 20.23
C TRP A 84 10.95 15.22 20.01
N ASN A 85 10.20 15.43 18.92
CA ASN A 85 9.06 14.58 18.58
C ASN A 85 9.51 13.16 18.21
N HIS A 86 10.54 13.00 17.37
CA HIS A 86 11.12 11.69 17.08
C HIS A 86 11.71 10.99 18.31
N LEU A 87 12.40 11.73 19.20
CA LEU A 87 12.96 11.17 20.43
C LEU A 87 11.86 10.74 21.43
N ARG A 88 10.76 11.50 21.52
CA ARG A 88 9.57 11.14 22.32
C ARG A 88 8.85 9.92 21.75
N GLN A 89 8.81 9.78 20.42
CA GLN A 89 8.27 8.60 19.73
C GLN A 89 9.16 7.36 19.96
N ALA A 90 10.48 7.49 19.79
CA ALA A 90 11.45 6.41 20.06
C ALA A 90 11.39 5.90 21.51
N LYS A 91 11.26 6.80 22.50
CA LYS A 91 11.11 6.40 23.92
C LYS A 91 9.82 5.62 24.19
N ARG A 92 8.72 5.88 23.47
CA ARG A 92 7.49 5.08 23.58
C ARG A 92 7.70 3.67 23.01
N HIS A 93 8.27 3.57 21.82
CA HIS A 93 8.58 2.27 21.21
C HIS A 93 9.54 1.42 22.06
N LEU A 94 10.56 2.03 22.69
CA LEU A 94 11.47 1.30 23.56
C LEU A 94 10.77 0.72 24.82
N GLY A 95 9.82 1.46 25.39
CA GLY A 95 9.02 1.00 26.52
C GLY A 95 8.12 -0.19 26.17
N GLU A 96 7.41 -0.11 25.03
CA GLU A 96 6.57 -1.22 24.56
C GLU A 96 7.40 -2.44 24.13
N ILE A 97 8.58 -2.25 23.52
CA ILE A 97 9.50 -3.37 23.20
C ILE A 97 9.95 -4.10 24.47
N ILE A 98 10.34 -3.37 25.52
CA ILE A 98 10.70 -3.98 26.81
C ILE A 98 9.50 -4.72 27.41
N ARG A 99 8.29 -4.14 27.33
CA ARG A 99 7.07 -4.77 27.82
C ARG A 99 6.75 -6.08 27.08
N VAL A 100 6.86 -6.10 25.76
CA VAL A 100 6.67 -7.28 24.91
C VAL A 100 7.71 -8.37 25.20
N ILE A 101 8.96 -8.02 25.52
CA ILE A 101 10.01 -8.97 25.87
C ILE A 101 9.76 -9.64 27.24
N PHE A 102 9.15 -8.94 28.21
CA PHE A 102 8.82 -9.51 29.52
C PHE A 102 7.45 -10.19 29.60
N THR A 103 6.52 -9.88 28.70
CA THR A 103 5.35 -10.75 28.45
C THR A 103 5.79 -11.96 27.64
N ASN A 104 6.28 -13.00 28.32
CA ASN A 104 6.40 -14.33 27.72
C ASN A 104 5.00 -14.82 27.33
N VAL A 105 4.61 -14.55 26.08
CA VAL A 105 3.41 -15.16 25.47
C VAL A 105 3.72 -16.64 25.30
N ALA A 106 3.40 -17.43 26.33
CA ALA A 106 3.31 -18.86 26.20
C ALA A 106 2.37 -19.17 25.01
N PRO A 107 2.72 -20.10 24.11
CA PRO A 107 1.85 -20.46 23.01
C PRO A 107 0.53 -20.97 23.60
N ILE A 108 -0.53 -20.18 23.44
CA ILE A 108 -1.87 -20.55 23.89
C ILE A 108 -2.25 -21.79 23.07
N VAL A 109 -2.24 -22.96 23.71
CA VAL A 109 -2.62 -24.22 23.07
C VAL A 109 -4.05 -24.06 22.60
N GLU A 110 -4.24 -24.23 21.29
CA GLU A 110 -5.42 -23.80 20.57
C GLU A 110 -6.62 -24.70 20.90
N ILE A 111 -7.33 -24.38 21.99
CA ILE A 111 -8.75 -24.72 22.10
C ILE A 111 -9.47 -23.85 21.08
N SER A 112 -9.55 -24.36 19.85
CA SER A 112 -10.37 -23.79 18.80
C SER A 112 -11.84 -23.90 19.21
N GLU A 113 -12.34 -22.88 19.89
CA GLU A 113 -13.77 -22.60 19.98
C GLU A 113 -14.28 -22.55 18.54
N ALA A 114 -14.94 -23.63 18.11
CA ALA A 114 -15.37 -23.81 16.74
C ALA A 114 -16.18 -22.57 16.34
N VAL A 115 -15.72 -21.87 15.29
CA VAL A 115 -16.37 -20.65 14.82
C VAL A 115 -17.79 -21.02 14.45
N VAL A 116 -18.76 -20.64 15.30
CA VAL A 116 -20.17 -20.86 15.07
C VAL A 116 -20.59 -19.92 13.95
N SER A 117 -20.35 -20.38 12.72
CA SER A 117 -20.83 -19.77 11.50
C SER A 117 -22.35 -19.89 11.49
N ASP A 118 -23.04 -18.86 12.00
CA ASP A 118 -24.48 -18.73 11.91
C ASP A 118 -24.93 -18.93 10.45
N PRO A 119 -25.64 -20.03 10.13
CA PRO A 119 -25.88 -20.43 8.76
C PRO A 119 -26.86 -19.50 8.02
N ASN A 120 -27.52 -18.57 8.71
CA ASN A 120 -28.53 -17.68 8.11
C ASN A 120 -27.96 -16.38 7.52
N ASN A 121 -26.72 -16.02 7.83
CA ASN A 121 -26.06 -14.86 7.25
C ASN A 121 -25.47 -15.21 5.87
N GLY A 122 -26.32 -15.13 4.83
CA GLY A 122 -26.11 -15.65 3.46
C GLY A 122 -24.92 -15.14 2.63
N PHE A 123 -23.94 -14.46 3.24
CA PHE A 123 -22.62 -14.25 2.64
C PHE A 123 -21.76 -15.50 2.86
N ALA A 124 -21.73 -16.41 1.87
CA ALA A 124 -20.83 -17.56 1.90
C ALA A 124 -19.38 -17.10 2.09
N THR A 125 -18.78 -17.40 3.25
CA THR A 125 -17.46 -16.90 3.69
C THR A 125 -16.27 -17.60 3.01
N ALA A 126 -16.40 -17.89 1.72
CA ALA A 126 -15.36 -18.47 0.88
C ALA A 126 -14.25 -17.45 0.60
N SER A 127 -13.27 -17.39 1.53
CA SER A 127 -11.91 -16.87 1.32
C SER A 127 -11.77 -15.51 0.62
N SER A 128 -12.58 -14.51 1.01
CA SER A 128 -12.33 -13.12 0.63
C SER A 128 -10.95 -12.67 1.12
N VAL A 129 -10.02 -12.45 0.19
CA VAL A 129 -8.60 -12.10 0.46
C VAL A 129 -8.46 -10.80 1.27
N TYR A 130 -9.48 -9.94 1.25
CA TYR A 130 -9.57 -8.66 1.95
C TYR A 130 -10.14 -8.76 3.38
N ILE A 131 -10.82 -9.86 3.72
CA ILE A 131 -11.35 -10.12 5.07
C ILE A 131 -10.41 -11.11 5.77
N ARG A 132 -9.85 -10.72 6.92
CA ARG A 132 -8.91 -11.56 7.69
C ARG A 132 -9.41 -11.77 9.11
N SER A 133 -9.10 -12.94 9.66
CA SER A 133 -9.23 -13.19 11.09
C SER A 133 -8.15 -12.43 11.84
N VAL A 134 -8.53 -11.66 12.84
CA VAL A 134 -7.60 -11.02 13.79
C VAL A 134 -8.13 -11.23 15.21
N TYR A 135 -7.24 -11.05 16.18
CA TYR A 135 -7.54 -11.24 17.59
C TYR A 135 -7.49 -9.89 18.30
N VAL A 136 -8.59 -9.53 18.97
CA VAL A 136 -8.71 -8.31 19.78
C VAL A 136 -8.81 -8.71 21.24
N LEU A 137 -8.09 -8.02 22.13
CA LEU A 137 -8.17 -8.27 23.57
C LEU A 137 -9.48 -7.72 24.13
N SER A 138 -10.23 -8.59 24.83
CA SER A 138 -11.47 -8.24 25.54
C SER A 138 -11.20 -7.70 26.95
N THR A 139 -12.26 -7.26 27.63
CA THR A 139 -12.22 -6.92 29.07
C THR A 139 -12.12 -8.18 29.96
N GLU A 140 -12.54 -9.34 29.45
CA GLU A 140 -12.38 -10.64 30.14
C GLU A 140 -10.90 -10.97 30.33
N LYS A 141 -10.59 -11.65 31.43
CA LYS A 141 -9.25 -12.12 31.78
C LYS A 141 -9.19 -13.65 31.84
N TYR A 142 -8.05 -14.22 31.45
CA TYR A 142 -7.71 -15.61 31.75
C TYR A 142 -7.09 -15.76 33.14
N ASP A 143 -6.25 -14.81 33.53
CA ASP A 143 -5.57 -14.72 34.83
C ASP A 143 -5.38 -13.25 35.23
N GLU A 144 -4.67 -12.97 36.32
CA GLU A 144 -4.48 -11.58 36.80
C GLU A 144 -3.81 -10.64 35.78
N HIS A 145 -3.06 -11.17 34.82
CA HIS A 145 -2.18 -10.42 33.91
C HIS A 145 -2.64 -10.47 32.44
N HIS A 146 -3.29 -11.56 32.00
CA HIS A 146 -3.63 -11.79 30.60
C HIS A 146 -5.12 -11.59 30.30
N PHE A 147 -5.41 -10.68 29.37
CA PHE A 147 -6.75 -10.50 28.78
C PHE A 147 -7.06 -11.60 27.76
N ARG A 148 -8.32 -12.02 27.69
CA ARG A 148 -8.76 -13.04 26.73
C ARG A 148 -8.87 -12.44 25.32
N PRO A 149 -8.19 -12.99 24.31
CA PRO A 149 -8.35 -12.57 22.93
C PRO A 149 -9.65 -13.13 22.35
N LYS A 150 -10.29 -12.36 21.46
CA LYS A 150 -11.51 -12.75 20.74
C LYS A 150 -11.26 -12.62 19.24
N CYS A 151 -11.49 -13.69 18.49
CA CYS A 151 -11.32 -13.70 17.03
C CYS A 151 -12.46 -12.93 16.34
N CYS A 152 -12.12 -12.06 15.38
CA CYS A 152 -13.07 -11.25 14.64
C CYS A 152 -12.69 -11.05 13.17
N ARG A 153 -13.69 -10.73 12.34
CA ARG A 153 -13.53 -10.44 10.91
C ARG A 153 -13.08 -8.99 10.72
N CYS A 154 -11.87 -8.83 10.21
CA CYS A 154 -11.23 -7.55 9.97
C CYS A 154 -11.08 -7.26 8.47
N ILE A 155 -11.43 -6.05 8.04
CA ILE A 155 -11.12 -5.51 6.71
C ILE A 155 -9.94 -4.56 6.81
N PHE A 156 -8.97 -4.69 5.89
CA PHE A 156 -7.91 -3.69 5.69
C PHE A 156 -8.33 -2.77 4.55
N ASP A 157 -8.82 -1.58 4.89
CA ASP A 157 -9.41 -0.63 3.94
C ASP A 157 -8.45 0.54 3.68
N THR A 158 -7.81 0.52 2.51
CA THR A 158 -6.90 1.59 2.07
C THR A 158 -7.63 2.81 1.48
N GLY A 159 -8.95 2.77 1.32
CA GLY A 159 -9.79 3.92 0.94
C GLY A 159 -10.44 4.63 2.14
N ASN A 160 -10.58 3.95 3.28
CA ASN A 160 -11.08 4.57 4.51
C ASN A 160 -10.03 5.49 5.15
N HIS A 161 -10.19 6.80 4.94
CA HIS A 161 -9.38 7.85 5.57
C HIS A 161 -9.96 8.42 6.88
N GLN A 162 -11.18 8.04 7.30
CA GLN A 162 -11.83 8.59 8.50
C GLN A 162 -11.24 8.00 9.80
N GLY A 163 -10.70 6.77 9.74
CA GLY A 163 -10.01 6.12 10.85
C GLY A 163 -10.26 4.62 10.90
N ASN A 164 -9.84 3.95 11.97
CA ASN A 164 -10.25 2.57 12.22
C ASN A 164 -11.70 2.54 12.70
N VAL A 165 -12.44 1.48 12.39
CA VAL A 165 -13.85 1.31 12.79
C VAL A 165 -14.04 -0.03 13.49
N VAL A 166 -14.92 -0.07 14.49
CA VAL A 166 -15.34 -1.30 15.20
C VAL A 166 -16.86 -1.29 15.33
N SER A 167 -17.54 -2.43 15.21
CA SER A 167 -19.00 -2.47 15.40
C SER A 167 -19.39 -2.45 16.87
N LYS A 168 -20.48 -1.74 17.20
CA LYS A 168 -21.05 -1.70 18.55
C LYS A 168 -21.36 -3.10 19.10
N MET A 169 -21.94 -3.99 18.28
CA MET A 169 -22.23 -5.37 18.68
C MET A 169 -20.95 -6.11 19.10
N PHE A 170 -19.86 -6.02 18.32
CA PHE A 170 -18.62 -6.72 18.68
C PHE A 170 -18.01 -6.22 19.99
N LEU A 171 -18.09 -4.91 20.27
CA LEU A 171 -17.66 -4.33 21.55
C LEU A 171 -18.46 -4.87 22.74
N LEU A 172 -19.79 -4.79 22.67
CA LEU A 172 -20.66 -5.08 23.80
C LEU A 172 -20.84 -6.60 24.04
N GLU A 173 -21.09 -7.36 22.97
CA GLU A 173 -21.52 -8.77 23.07
C GLU A 173 -20.34 -9.75 23.11
N ARG A 174 -19.17 -9.37 22.55
CA ARG A 174 -18.03 -10.30 22.39
C ARG A 174 -16.75 -9.84 23.07
N LEU A 175 -16.51 -8.53 23.20
CA LEU A 175 -15.36 -7.97 23.91
C LEU A 175 -15.66 -7.52 25.35
N GLY A 176 -16.94 -7.51 25.77
CA GLY A 176 -17.32 -7.21 27.16
C GLY A 176 -17.13 -5.75 27.58
N TYR A 177 -17.16 -4.81 26.63
CA TYR A 177 -17.20 -3.37 26.92
C TYR A 177 -18.62 -2.88 27.18
N THR A 178 -18.74 -1.68 27.74
CA THR A 178 -19.99 -0.97 28.00
C THR A 178 -20.04 0.38 27.27
N GLU A 179 -21.21 0.99 27.14
CA GLU A 179 -21.31 2.35 26.55
C GLU A 179 -20.60 3.41 27.41
N SER A 180 -20.42 3.15 28.72
CA SER A 180 -19.61 3.99 29.63
C SER A 180 -18.12 3.99 29.30
N ASP A 181 -17.61 2.99 28.56
CA ASP A 181 -16.22 2.95 28.09
C ASP A 181 -16.00 3.79 26.82
N PHE A 182 -17.07 4.34 26.24
CA PHE A 182 -17.00 5.07 24.97
C PHE A 182 -16.43 6.48 25.18
N LEU A 183 -15.27 6.72 24.58
CA LEU A 183 -14.60 8.02 24.52
C LEU A 183 -15.36 8.96 23.59
N LYS A 184 -15.38 10.25 23.95
CA LYS A 184 -15.90 11.31 23.07
C LYS A 184 -15.14 11.38 21.75
N LEU A 185 -15.87 11.74 20.69
CA LEU A 185 -15.32 12.05 19.37
C LEU A 185 -14.60 13.40 19.37
N THR A 186 -13.51 13.53 18.62
CA THR A 186 -12.92 14.84 18.30
C THR A 186 -13.79 15.57 17.27
N GLU A 187 -13.60 16.87 17.12
CA GLU A 187 -14.31 17.70 16.13
C GLU A 187 -14.19 17.12 14.70
N THR A 188 -13.01 16.61 14.34
CA THR A 188 -12.74 15.97 13.04
C THR A 188 -13.41 14.61 12.86
N GLU A 189 -13.77 13.91 13.95
CA GLU A 189 -14.48 12.62 13.90
C GLU A 189 -16.01 12.79 13.95
N GLN A 190 -16.48 13.94 14.48
CA GLN A 190 -17.88 14.36 14.43
C GLN A 190 -18.28 14.83 13.02
N ALA A 191 -17.34 15.44 12.28
CA ALA A 191 -17.50 15.69 10.85
C ALA A 191 -17.66 14.34 10.11
N SER A 192 -18.88 14.10 9.61
CA SER A 192 -19.24 12.79 9.05
C SER A 192 -18.52 12.52 7.73
N GLY A 193 -17.85 11.37 7.64
CA GLY A 193 -17.37 10.85 6.36
C GLY A 193 -18.53 10.38 5.49
N PHE A 194 -18.43 10.54 4.18
CA PHE A 194 -19.44 10.06 3.23
C PHE A 194 -19.02 8.73 2.63
N GLY A 195 -19.88 7.71 2.73
CA GLY A 195 -19.66 6.42 2.07
C GLY A 195 -19.95 6.48 0.57
N ILE A 196 -19.69 5.38 -0.14
CA ILE A 196 -19.95 5.25 -1.59
C ILE A 196 -21.45 5.47 -1.92
N THR A 197 -22.35 5.18 -0.99
CA THR A 197 -23.80 5.45 -1.08
C THR A 197 -24.17 6.94 -0.88
N ASN A 198 -23.17 7.82 -0.70
CA ASN A 198 -23.30 9.22 -0.28
C ASN A 198 -24.11 9.42 1.03
N GLN A 199 -24.24 8.38 1.85
CA GLN A 199 -24.79 8.47 3.20
C GLN A 199 -23.69 8.84 4.20
N PRO A 200 -23.96 9.74 5.17
CA PRO A 200 -22.99 10.12 6.19
C PRO A 200 -22.81 9.00 7.21
N PHE A 201 -21.56 8.55 7.39
CA PHE A 201 -21.17 7.70 8.52
C PHE A 201 -20.96 8.57 9.76
N VAL A 202 -21.87 8.44 10.71
CA VAL A 202 -21.84 9.10 12.02
C VAL A 202 -21.40 8.07 13.07
N PRO A 203 -20.19 8.17 13.64
CA PRO A 203 -19.78 7.30 14.74
C PRO A 203 -20.62 7.58 16.00
N LEU A 204 -20.85 6.55 16.81
CA LEU A 204 -21.52 6.69 18.12
C LEU A 204 -20.59 7.22 19.22
N GLY A 205 -19.28 7.15 18.98
CA GLY A 205 -18.22 7.37 19.95
C GLY A 205 -16.93 6.76 19.44
N ALA A 206 -15.91 6.73 20.29
CA ALA A 206 -14.64 6.06 20.00
C ALA A 206 -14.19 5.19 21.17
N ILE A 207 -13.28 4.25 20.91
CA ILE A 207 -12.71 3.36 21.94
C ILE A 207 -11.23 3.12 21.65
N ARG A 208 -10.50 2.60 22.64
CA ARG A 208 -9.09 2.18 22.51
C ARG A 208 -9.02 0.67 22.66
N LEU A 209 -8.50 -0.01 21.64
CA LEU A 209 -8.40 -1.47 21.58
C LEU A 209 -6.96 -1.90 21.33
N THR A 210 -6.63 -3.12 21.74
CA THR A 210 -5.35 -3.78 21.46
C THR A 210 -5.61 -5.06 20.67
N TRP A 211 -4.90 -5.24 19.55
CA TRP A 211 -5.15 -6.34 18.63
C TRP A 211 -3.88 -6.88 17.95
N TYR A 212 -3.95 -8.08 17.40
CA TYR A 212 -2.89 -8.72 16.62
C TYR A 212 -3.47 -9.68 15.55
N HIS A 213 -2.64 -10.10 14.60
CA HIS A 213 -2.96 -11.10 13.58
C HIS A 213 -2.20 -12.39 13.93
N ASP A 214 -2.80 -13.57 13.79
CA ASP A 214 -2.16 -14.87 14.11
C ASP A 214 -0.76 -15.07 13.49
N MET A 215 -0.62 -14.80 12.18
CA MET A 215 0.66 -14.86 11.44
C MET A 215 1.64 -13.70 11.76
N SER A 216 1.39 -12.90 12.80
CA SER A 216 2.16 -11.71 13.14
C SER A 216 2.54 -11.67 14.62
N THR A 217 3.85 -11.62 14.90
CA THR A 217 4.39 -11.34 16.24
C THR A 217 4.17 -9.90 16.71
N ARG A 218 3.54 -9.05 15.89
CA ARG A 218 3.30 -7.63 16.20
C ARG A 218 1.96 -7.43 16.89
N LEU A 219 2.01 -7.00 18.14
CA LEU A 219 0.87 -6.45 18.87
C LEU A 219 0.68 -4.97 18.51
N PHE A 220 -0.57 -4.58 18.24
CA PHE A 220 -0.97 -3.21 17.97
C PHE A 220 -1.78 -2.68 19.16
N SER A 221 -1.08 -2.06 20.12
CA SER A 221 -1.64 -1.61 21.41
C SER A 221 -2.26 -0.21 21.36
N ASP A 222 -3.31 -0.01 22.15
CA ASP A 222 -3.95 1.30 22.41
C ASP A 222 -4.40 2.07 21.15
N MET A 223 -4.77 1.34 20.09
CA MET A 223 -5.24 1.95 18.85
C MET A 223 -6.66 2.48 19.02
N ARG A 224 -6.91 3.69 18.49
CA ARG A 224 -8.25 4.32 18.51
C ARG A 224 -9.12 3.77 17.37
N PHE A 225 -10.37 3.43 17.70
CA PHE A 225 -11.40 2.98 16.76
C PHE A 225 -12.66 3.83 16.93
N LEU A 226 -13.32 4.15 15.82
CA LEU A 226 -14.64 4.78 15.75
C LEU A 226 -15.72 3.69 15.87
N ILE A 227 -16.76 3.96 16.66
CA ILE A 227 -17.81 2.97 16.95
C ILE A 227 -18.92 3.08 15.92
N SER A 228 -19.00 2.09 15.05
CA SER A 228 -20.05 1.94 14.05
C SER A 228 -21.37 1.48 14.70
N PRO A 229 -22.51 2.11 14.38
CA PRO A 229 -23.83 1.57 14.73
C PRO A 229 -24.16 0.30 13.92
N TYR A 230 -23.52 0.10 12.77
CA TYR A 230 -23.74 -1.04 11.87
C TYR A 230 -22.83 -2.23 12.21
N SER A 231 -23.36 -3.45 12.06
CA SER A 231 -22.72 -4.72 12.41
C SER A 231 -22.18 -5.54 11.22
N HIS A 232 -22.16 -4.97 10.01
CA HIS A 232 -21.75 -5.67 8.78
C HIS A 232 -20.32 -6.22 8.81
N THR A 233 -19.44 -5.65 9.63
CA THR A 233 -18.05 -6.10 9.83
C THR A 233 -17.65 -5.80 11.28
N ASP A 234 -16.85 -6.67 11.87
CA ASP A 234 -16.48 -6.58 13.29
C ASP A 234 -15.43 -5.47 13.49
N LEU A 235 -14.44 -5.41 12.60
CA LEU A 235 -13.31 -4.48 12.64
C LEU A 235 -12.92 -3.98 11.23
N ILE A 236 -12.55 -2.70 11.10
CA ILE A 236 -11.95 -2.13 9.88
C ILE A 236 -10.70 -1.34 10.28
N ILE A 237 -9.56 -1.63 9.66
CA ILE A 237 -8.33 -0.87 9.82
C ILE A 237 -8.21 0.08 8.63
N GLY A 238 -8.23 1.39 8.91
CA GLY A 238 -8.22 2.44 7.88
C GLY A 238 -6.82 2.78 7.35
N ALA A 239 -6.78 3.48 6.21
CA ALA A 239 -5.58 3.82 5.46
C ALA A 239 -4.48 4.48 6.31
N GLN A 240 -4.85 5.44 7.18
CA GLN A 240 -3.91 6.13 8.06
C GLN A 240 -3.17 5.16 9.00
N SER A 241 -3.87 4.16 9.54
CA SER A 241 -3.24 3.14 10.40
C SER A 241 -2.37 2.17 9.60
N ILE A 242 -2.85 1.77 8.41
CA ILE A 242 -2.11 0.89 7.50
C ILE A 242 -0.74 1.50 7.18
N GLU A 243 -0.71 2.79 6.89
CA GLU A 243 0.52 3.57 6.66
C GLU A 243 1.32 3.78 7.96
N GLN A 244 0.73 4.42 8.97
CA GLN A 244 1.43 4.84 10.21
C GLN A 244 2.13 3.68 10.92
N TYR A 245 1.51 2.49 10.93
CA TYR A 245 2.05 1.31 11.59
C TYR A 245 2.66 0.31 10.59
N ASN A 246 2.72 0.62 9.29
CA ASN A 246 3.18 -0.28 8.22
C ASN A 246 2.58 -1.69 8.40
N ILE A 247 1.24 -1.76 8.39
CA ILE A 247 0.47 -2.97 8.72
C ILE A 247 0.48 -3.93 7.53
N LEU A 248 0.16 -3.40 6.36
CA LEU A 248 0.40 -4.08 5.09
C LEU A 248 1.84 -3.81 4.66
N GLY A 249 2.51 -4.82 4.08
CA GLY A 249 3.74 -4.59 3.35
C GLY A 249 3.49 -3.69 2.14
N LYS A 250 4.51 -2.97 1.66
CA LYS A 250 4.41 -2.22 0.40
C LYS A 250 3.88 -3.17 -0.69
N PRO A 251 2.85 -2.80 -1.47
CA PRO A 251 2.29 -3.67 -2.49
C PRO A 251 3.42 -4.08 -3.43
N ASN A 252 3.64 -5.38 -3.58
CA ASN A 252 4.73 -5.88 -4.40
C ASN A 252 4.35 -5.77 -5.88
N LEU A 253 4.47 -4.54 -6.42
CA LEU A 253 4.19 -4.23 -7.82
C LEU A 253 5.20 -4.87 -8.78
N TYR A 254 6.27 -5.48 -8.26
CA TYR A 254 6.90 -6.65 -8.88
C TYR A 254 5.99 -7.89 -8.74
N CYS A 255 4.74 -7.74 -9.21
CA CYS A 255 3.93 -8.88 -9.58
C CYS A 255 4.67 -9.63 -10.69
N HIS A 256 4.40 -10.92 -10.84
CA HIS A 256 4.94 -11.70 -11.95
C HIS A 256 4.30 -11.28 -13.27
N THR A 257 4.80 -10.18 -13.85
CA THR A 257 5.28 -10.34 -15.22
C THR A 257 6.21 -11.56 -15.18
N ASN A 258 5.93 -12.58 -16.01
CA ASN A 258 7.04 -13.38 -16.54
C ASN A 258 8.05 -12.34 -16.99
N PRO A 259 9.26 -12.26 -16.40
CA PRO A 259 10.14 -11.11 -16.60
C PRO A 259 10.31 -10.99 -18.09
N GLU A 260 9.72 -9.93 -18.70
CA GLU A 260 9.54 -9.86 -20.15
C GLU A 260 10.90 -10.12 -20.72
N ARG A 261 11.06 -11.31 -21.35
CA ARG A 261 12.39 -11.85 -21.67
C ARG A 261 13.02 -10.80 -22.56
N LYS A 262 13.88 -9.94 -22.00
CA LYS A 262 14.34 -8.71 -22.66
C LYS A 262 14.77 -9.15 -24.04
N PRO A 263 14.02 -8.79 -25.10
CA PRO A 263 13.90 -9.65 -26.28
C PRO A 263 15.30 -10.00 -26.72
N VAL A 264 15.70 -11.29 -26.65
CA VAL A 264 17.11 -11.67 -26.38
C VAL A 264 18.09 -10.96 -27.33
N ARG A 265 17.66 -10.83 -28.58
CA ARG A 265 18.07 -9.86 -29.60
C ARG A 265 18.55 -8.48 -29.07
N ALA A 266 17.71 -7.69 -28.42
CA ALA A 266 17.99 -6.36 -27.85
C ALA A 266 18.88 -6.37 -26.59
N GLU A 267 19.18 -7.52 -25.98
CA GLU A 267 20.26 -7.65 -25.01
C GLU A 267 21.60 -7.88 -25.74
N LEU A 268 21.62 -8.83 -26.69
CA LEU A 268 22.78 -9.12 -27.55
C LEU A 268 23.17 -7.93 -28.45
N GLU A 269 22.22 -7.18 -29.02
CA GLU A 269 22.47 -5.97 -29.83
C GLU A 269 23.11 -4.85 -28.98
N ARG A 270 22.80 -4.79 -27.68
CA ARG A 270 23.43 -3.85 -26.73
C ARG A 270 24.85 -4.31 -26.38
N GLU A 271 25.04 -5.60 -26.12
CA GLU A 271 26.36 -6.20 -25.87
C GLU A 271 27.28 -6.02 -27.10
N ARG A 272 26.75 -6.26 -28.30
CA ARG A 272 27.43 -6.03 -29.59
C ARG A 272 27.92 -4.59 -29.70
N GLY A 273 27.04 -3.61 -29.47
CA GLY A 273 27.39 -2.18 -29.51
C GLY A 273 28.42 -1.75 -28.45
N GLN A 274 28.42 -2.37 -27.27
CA GLN A 274 29.42 -2.13 -26.24
C GLN A 274 30.79 -2.70 -26.63
N LEU A 275 30.83 -3.91 -27.19
CA LEU A 275 32.07 -4.54 -27.67
C LEU A 275 32.63 -3.80 -28.89
N GLU A 276 31.77 -3.40 -29.85
CA GLU A 276 32.13 -2.56 -31.00
C GLU A 276 32.77 -1.23 -30.53
N HIS A 277 32.21 -0.57 -29.51
CA HIS A 277 32.78 0.64 -28.91
C HIS A 277 34.12 0.39 -28.19
N ASN A 278 34.24 -0.67 -27.40
CA ASN A 278 35.48 -1.04 -26.72
C ASN A 278 36.63 -1.27 -27.71
N ILE A 279 36.38 -2.01 -28.80
CA ILE A 279 37.38 -2.33 -29.83
C ILE A 279 37.88 -1.04 -30.49
N ALA A 280 36.98 -0.11 -30.86
CA ALA A 280 37.36 1.20 -31.39
C ALA A 280 38.21 2.01 -30.39
N MET A 281 37.86 1.99 -29.10
CA MET A 281 38.62 2.64 -28.03
C MET A 281 40.00 2.01 -27.77
N TYR A 282 40.21 0.73 -28.11
CA TYR A 282 41.55 0.12 -28.11
C TYR A 282 42.34 0.49 -29.36
N GLU A 283 41.70 0.56 -30.53
CA GLU A 283 42.34 0.96 -31.80
C GLU A 283 42.78 2.42 -31.84
N GLU A 284 42.09 3.31 -31.13
CA GLU A 284 42.55 4.69 -30.93
C GLU A 284 43.81 4.73 -30.05
N LYS A 285 43.83 3.99 -28.93
CA LYS A 285 45.00 3.89 -28.05
C LYS A 285 46.21 3.25 -28.74
N GLU A 286 45.97 2.29 -29.63
CA GLU A 286 47.00 1.63 -30.45
C GLU A 286 47.66 2.59 -31.45
N LYS A 287 46.95 3.61 -31.93
CA LYS A 287 47.53 4.70 -32.75
C LYS A 287 48.44 5.62 -31.93
N CYS A 288 48.15 5.81 -30.65
CA CYS A 288 48.96 6.59 -29.70
C CYS A 288 50.06 5.78 -28.98
N LYS A 289 50.52 4.68 -29.59
CA LYS A 289 51.54 3.76 -29.04
C LYS A 289 52.84 4.44 -28.57
N ASP A 290 53.24 5.54 -29.19
CA ASP A 290 54.51 6.22 -28.91
C ASP A 290 54.55 6.86 -27.49
N MET A 291 53.41 6.92 -26.80
CA MET A 291 53.27 7.35 -25.40
C MET A 291 52.99 6.20 -24.41
N LEU A 292 53.05 4.94 -24.86
CA LEU A 292 52.72 3.75 -24.08
C LEU A 292 53.95 2.86 -23.87
N THR A 293 54.12 2.35 -22.64
CA THR A 293 55.11 1.31 -22.32
C THR A 293 54.65 -0.05 -22.86
N ASP A 294 55.60 -0.90 -23.26
CA ASP A 294 55.30 -2.20 -23.91
C ASP A 294 54.32 -3.08 -23.12
N ASP A 295 54.42 -3.11 -21.78
CA ASP A 295 53.50 -3.83 -20.90
C ASP A 295 52.04 -3.36 -21.04
N LYS A 296 51.83 -2.06 -21.23
CA LYS A 296 50.50 -1.47 -21.43
C LYS A 296 49.98 -1.77 -22.82
N LEU A 297 50.83 -1.72 -23.85
CA LEU A 297 50.47 -2.09 -25.22
C LEU A 297 50.10 -3.59 -25.30
N SER A 298 50.91 -4.46 -24.70
CA SER A 298 50.64 -5.90 -24.54
C SER A 298 49.32 -6.17 -23.82
N SER A 299 49.00 -5.39 -22.78
CA SER A 299 47.74 -5.49 -22.03
C SER A 299 46.52 -5.03 -22.86
N ILE A 300 46.66 -3.94 -23.61
CA ILE A 300 45.62 -3.43 -24.53
C ILE A 300 45.33 -4.45 -25.64
N LEU A 301 46.36 -5.02 -26.26
CA LEU A 301 46.21 -6.03 -27.32
C LEU A 301 45.50 -7.31 -26.81
N LYS A 302 45.78 -7.74 -25.58
CA LYS A 302 45.08 -8.88 -24.94
C LYS A 302 43.59 -8.58 -24.70
N LEU A 303 43.26 -7.37 -24.26
CA LEU A 303 41.86 -6.95 -24.07
C LEU A 303 41.12 -6.81 -25.41
N LYS A 304 41.75 -6.16 -26.40
CA LYS A 304 41.22 -6.03 -27.77
C LYS A 304 40.88 -7.39 -28.38
N LYS A 305 41.79 -8.36 -28.29
CA LYS A 305 41.55 -9.72 -28.79
C LYS A 305 40.38 -10.41 -28.06
N LYS A 306 40.31 -10.29 -26.73
CA LYS A 306 39.20 -10.88 -25.94
C LYS A 306 37.85 -10.29 -26.33
N ASP A 307 37.76 -8.97 -26.50
CA ASP A 307 36.50 -8.30 -26.87
C ASP A 307 36.12 -8.59 -28.33
N GLN A 308 37.08 -8.83 -29.23
CA GLN A 308 36.83 -9.37 -30.57
C GLN A 308 36.28 -10.81 -30.55
N GLU A 309 36.83 -11.70 -29.73
CA GLU A 309 36.33 -13.08 -29.55
C GLU A 309 34.90 -13.09 -28.97
N ASN A 310 34.60 -12.21 -28.01
CA ASN A 310 33.25 -12.02 -27.49
C ASN A 310 32.28 -11.47 -28.56
N LEU A 311 32.71 -10.46 -29.33
CA LEU A 311 31.88 -9.83 -30.36
C LEU A 311 31.46 -10.85 -31.43
N GLU A 312 32.37 -11.72 -31.83
CA GLU A 312 32.09 -12.75 -32.83
C GLU A 312 31.08 -13.79 -32.30
N LYS A 313 31.20 -14.18 -31.02
CA LYS A 313 30.19 -15.02 -30.37
C LYS A 313 28.79 -14.37 -30.38
N VAL A 314 28.70 -13.09 -30.00
CA VAL A 314 27.44 -12.33 -29.95
C VAL A 314 26.79 -12.23 -31.35
N LYS A 315 27.57 -12.07 -32.42
CA LYS A 315 27.05 -12.12 -33.80
C LYS A 315 26.49 -13.50 -34.15
N ASN A 316 27.22 -14.58 -33.86
CA ASN A 316 26.79 -15.95 -34.13
C ASN A 316 25.50 -16.30 -33.38
N ASP A 317 25.33 -15.82 -32.15
CA ASP A 317 24.11 -16.05 -31.36
C ASP A 317 22.94 -15.17 -31.86
N LEU A 318 23.20 -13.97 -32.39
CA LEU A 318 22.20 -13.17 -33.12
C LEU A 318 21.78 -13.81 -34.45
N GLU A 319 22.69 -14.44 -35.19
CA GLU A 319 22.37 -15.09 -36.47
C GLU A 319 21.41 -16.28 -36.27
N LYS A 320 21.70 -17.16 -35.30
CA LYS A 320 20.82 -18.26 -34.89
C LYS A 320 19.40 -17.78 -34.56
N LEU A 321 19.27 -16.72 -33.75
CA LEU A 321 17.97 -16.13 -33.42
C LEU A 321 17.20 -15.63 -34.65
N ASN A 322 17.89 -15.06 -35.64
CA ASN A 322 17.25 -14.66 -36.89
C ASN A 322 16.80 -15.86 -37.75
N ASP A 323 17.48 -17.00 -37.67
CA ASP A 323 17.06 -18.23 -38.36
C ASP A 323 15.91 -18.95 -37.64
N GLU A 324 15.91 -18.98 -36.29
CA GLU A 324 14.76 -19.42 -35.49
C GLU A 324 13.52 -18.56 -35.74
N GLU A 325 13.68 -17.23 -35.87
CA GLU A 325 12.62 -16.30 -36.29
C GLU A 325 12.13 -16.57 -37.72
N LYS A 326 13.00 -16.97 -38.66
CA LYS A 326 12.59 -17.35 -40.03
C LYS A 326 11.85 -18.68 -40.04
N GLU A 327 12.31 -19.68 -39.30
CA GLU A 327 11.71 -21.01 -39.31
C GLU A 327 10.36 -21.06 -38.59
N SER A 328 10.25 -20.38 -37.44
CA SER A 328 8.98 -20.26 -36.72
C SER A 328 7.89 -19.62 -37.59
N ARG A 329 8.20 -18.54 -38.31
CA ARG A 329 7.27 -17.89 -39.27
C ARG A 329 6.82 -18.83 -40.40
N LYS A 330 7.70 -19.71 -40.90
CA LYS A 330 7.37 -20.74 -41.91
C LYS A 330 6.47 -21.87 -41.39
N ARG A 331 6.35 -22.03 -40.06
CA ARG A 331 5.50 -23.06 -39.43
C ARG A 331 4.11 -22.52 -39.03
N THR A 332 3.86 -21.22 -39.18
CA THR A 332 2.65 -20.53 -38.69
C THR A 332 1.84 -19.81 -39.78
N GLY A 333 2.20 -19.98 -41.06
CA GLY A 333 1.51 -19.38 -42.22
C GLY A 333 1.50 -20.33 -43.40
#